data_AF-U2C4A1-F1
#
_entry.id   AF-U2C4A1-F1
#
_cell.length_a   1.000
_cell.length_b   1.000
_cell.length_c   1.000
_cell.angle_alpha   90.00
_cell.angle_beta   90.00
_cell.angle_gamma   90.00
#
_symmetry.space_group_name_H-M   'P 1'
#
loop_
_entity.id
_entity.type
_entity.pdbx_description
1 polymer ?
#
loop_
_entity_poly.entity_id
_entity_poly.type
_entity_poly.pdbx_seq_one_letter_code
_entity_poly.pdbx_strand_id
1 'polypeptide(L)'
;MVIQIKTDYIISPTKGDYALIDHIEAIPSVAYCYRAQLIENSLSEALITLCKEYQECIDAFSILLADEIEREISAYQLCLKYNNSKLFDLKVYDHYVTFFTKYRTADGLLDDYRW
;
A
#
# COMPACT_ATOMS: atom_id res chain seq x y z
N MET A 1 10.19 -4.04 -10.76
CA MET A 1 10.15 -5.31 -10.01
C MET A 1 8.90 -6.08 -10.42
N VAL A 2 9.04 -7.38 -10.68
CA VAL A 2 7.93 -8.29 -11.03
C VAL A 2 7.65 -9.15 -9.81
N ILE A 3 6.40 -9.17 -9.34
CA ILE A 3 5.96 -10.03 -8.24
C ILE A 3 6.07 -11.50 -8.68
N GLN A 4 6.74 -12.32 -7.88
CA GLN A 4 7.05 -13.72 -8.20
C GLN A 4 6.09 -14.68 -7.50
N ILE A 5 5.64 -14.34 -6.29
CA ILE A 5 4.75 -15.18 -5.48
C ILE A 5 3.36 -14.52 -5.49
N LYS A 6 2.34 -15.29 -5.88
CA LYS A 6 0.95 -14.82 -5.97
C LYS A 6 0.23 -14.76 -4.62
N THR A 7 0.77 -15.43 -3.60
CA THR A 7 0.33 -15.36 -2.21
C THR A 7 1.41 -14.68 -1.38
N ASP A 8 1.07 -13.67 -0.60
CA ASP A 8 2.05 -12.96 0.24
C ASP A 8 1.41 -12.41 1.51
N TYR A 9 2.24 -11.90 2.42
CA TYR A 9 1.79 -11.07 3.53
C TYR A 9 2.14 -9.61 3.25
N ILE A 10 1.15 -8.73 3.40
CA ILE A 10 1.41 -7.32 3.70
C ILE A 10 1.75 -7.26 5.19
N ILE A 11 2.89 -6.66 5.54
CA ILE A 11 3.31 -6.51 6.93
C ILE A 11 3.72 -5.07 7.23
N SER A 12 3.52 -4.64 8.46
CA SER A 12 4.20 -3.51 9.08
C SER A 12 5.25 -4.04 10.06
N PRO A 13 6.55 -4.02 9.72
CA PRO A 13 7.59 -4.48 10.63
C PRO A 13 7.73 -3.59 11.88
N THR A 14 7.30 -2.33 11.81
CA THR A 14 7.43 -1.35 12.90
C THR A 14 6.24 -1.32 13.86
N LYS A 15 5.04 -1.72 13.40
CA LYS A 15 3.80 -1.64 14.18
C LYS A 15 3.13 -2.99 14.42
N GLY A 16 3.55 -4.04 13.70
CA GLY A 16 3.07 -5.42 13.90
C GLY A 16 1.81 -5.77 13.10
N ASP A 17 1.26 -4.83 12.34
CA ASP A 17 0.14 -5.07 11.43
C ASP A 17 0.50 -6.12 10.37
N TYR A 18 -0.47 -6.96 10.01
CA TYR A 18 -0.32 -7.86 8.87
C TYR A 18 -1.65 -8.19 8.19
N ALA A 19 -1.57 -8.58 6.92
CA ALA A 19 -2.67 -9.16 6.17
C ALA A 19 -2.15 -10.27 5.24
N LEU A 20 -2.84 -11.40 5.18
CA LEU A 20 -2.57 -12.45 4.19
C LEU A 20 -3.33 -12.11 2.92
N ILE A 21 -2.61 -12.06 1.80
CA ILE A 21 -3.16 -11.78 0.48
C ILE A 21 -2.85 -12.93 -0.50
N ASP A 22 -3.73 -13.14 -1.46
CA ASP A 22 -3.57 -14.15 -2.50
C ASP A 22 -4.00 -13.62 -3.87
N HIS A 23 -3.75 -14.39 -4.93
CA HIS A 23 -4.10 -14.05 -6.31
C HIS A 23 -3.58 -12.67 -6.73
N ILE A 24 -2.35 -12.33 -6.35
CA ILE A 24 -1.75 -11.04 -6.70
C ILE A 24 -1.67 -10.92 -8.23
N GLU A 25 -2.31 -9.89 -8.76
CA GLU A 25 -2.41 -9.58 -10.19
C GLU A 25 -2.04 -8.13 -10.46
N ALA A 26 -1.27 -7.89 -11.52
CA ALA A 26 -0.96 -6.54 -11.96
C ALA A 26 -2.19 -5.89 -12.62
N ILE A 27 -2.42 -4.61 -12.36
CA ILE A 27 -3.46 -3.84 -13.04
C ILE A 27 -2.90 -3.40 -14.41
N PRO A 28 -3.44 -3.88 -15.55
CA PRO A 28 -2.78 -3.75 -16.86
C PRO A 28 -2.49 -2.31 -17.33
N SER A 29 -3.28 -1.34 -16.87
CA SER A 29 -3.18 0.08 -17.26
C SER A 29 -2.38 0.93 -16.29
N VAL A 30 -1.91 0.36 -15.17
CA VAL A 30 -1.26 1.13 -14.10
C VAL A 30 0.02 0.44 -13.67
N ALA A 31 1.16 1.01 -14.06
CA ALA A 31 2.47 0.46 -13.79
C ALA A 31 2.69 0.26 -12.28
N TYR A 32 3.18 -0.94 -11.92
CA TYR A 32 3.48 -1.33 -10.53
C TYR A 32 2.30 -1.27 -9.57
N CYS A 33 1.08 -1.19 -10.08
CA CYS A 33 -0.13 -1.33 -9.29
C CYS A 33 -0.62 -2.77 -9.35
N TYR A 34 -1.01 -3.29 -8.19
CA TYR A 34 -1.46 -4.65 -8.05
C TYR A 34 -2.77 -4.69 -7.29
N ARG A 35 -3.56 -5.70 -7.60
CA ARG A 35 -4.72 -6.13 -6.83
C ARG A 35 -4.42 -7.51 -6.25
N ALA A 36 -4.91 -7.75 -5.05
CA ALA A 36 -4.83 -9.06 -4.42
C ALA A 36 -6.09 -9.34 -3.60
N GLN A 37 -6.51 -10.60 -3.54
CA GLN A 37 -7.57 -11.03 -2.66
C GLN A 37 -7.11 -10.94 -1.21
N LEU A 38 -7.95 -10.41 -0.33
CA LEU A 38 -7.69 -10.34 1.10
C LEU A 38 -8.23 -11.61 1.75
N ILE A 39 -7.33 -12.43 2.29
CA ILE A 39 -7.68 -13.72 2.92
C ILE A 39 -7.83 -13.57 4.43
N GLU A 40 -6.90 -12.84 5.04
CA GLU A 40 -6.91 -12.53 6.46
C GLU A 40 -6.49 -11.07 6.65
N ASN A 41 -7.19 -10.35 7.53
CA ASN A 41 -6.91 -8.95 7.81
C ASN A 41 -6.69 -8.75 9.32
N SER A 42 -5.44 -8.51 9.68
CA SER A 42 -5.03 -8.09 11.03
C SER A 42 -4.35 -6.72 10.98
N LEU A 43 -4.71 -5.88 10.00
CA LEU A 43 -4.33 -4.48 9.96
C LEU A 43 -5.13 -3.72 11.01
N SER A 44 -4.46 -2.84 11.76
CA SER A 44 -5.09 -2.00 12.77
C SER A 44 -6.12 -1.06 12.15
N GLU A 45 -7.17 -0.76 12.92
CA GLU A 45 -8.17 0.25 12.53
C GLU A 45 -7.51 1.61 12.27
N ALA A 46 -6.45 1.95 13.00
CA ALA A 46 -5.67 3.16 12.79
C ALA A 46 -5.06 3.20 11.38
N LEU A 47 -4.36 2.15 10.94
CA LEU A 47 -3.78 2.09 9.60
C LEU A 47 -4.86 2.14 8.51
N ILE A 48 -5.94 1.36 8.68
CA ILE A 48 -7.05 1.35 7.72
C ILE A 48 -7.69 2.75 7.60
N THR A 49 -7.84 3.45 8.71
CA THR A 49 -8.39 4.82 8.75
C THR A 49 -7.46 5.79 8.02
N LEU A 50 -6.17 5.78 8.32
CA LEU A 50 -5.17 6.60 7.61
C LEU A 50 -5.21 6.36 6.09
N CYS A 51 -5.26 5.11 5.65
CA CYS A 51 -5.36 4.78 4.22
C CYS A 51 -6.63 5.35 3.56
N LYS A 52 -7.76 5.36 4.27
CA LYS A 52 -9.01 5.94 3.78
C LYS A 52 -8.94 7.46 3.72
N GLU A 53 -8.50 8.10 4.80
CA GLU A 53 -8.36 9.56 4.89
C GLU A 53 -7.38 10.09 3.84
N TYR A 54 -6.26 9.39 3.61
CA TYR A 54 -5.33 9.70 2.53
C TYR A 54 -6.03 9.73 1.18
N GLN A 55 -6.81 8.69 0.86
CA GLN A 55 -7.54 8.61 -0.40
C GLN A 55 -8.56 9.73 -0.55
N GLU A 56 -9.31 10.05 0.50
CA GLU A 56 -10.25 11.17 0.53
C GLU A 56 -9.55 12.51 0.29
N CYS A 57 -8.35 12.70 0.85
CA CYS A 57 -7.55 13.90 0.60
C CYS A 57 -7.08 14.01 -0.85
N ILE A 58 -6.65 12.90 -1.46
CA ILE A 58 -6.29 12.85 -2.88
C ILE A 58 -7.50 13.20 -3.75
N ASP A 59 -8.67 12.61 -3.46
CA ASP A 59 -9.89 12.84 -4.24
C ASP A 59 -10.42 14.28 -4.08
N ALA A 60 -10.19 14.91 -2.92
CA ALA A 60 -10.53 16.30 -2.64
C ALA A 60 -9.47 17.32 -3.11
N PHE A 61 -8.34 16.88 -3.70
CA PHE A 61 -7.19 17.72 -4.05
C PHE A 61 -6.56 18.46 -2.84
N SER A 62 -6.68 17.90 -1.64
CA SER A 62 -6.15 18.44 -0.38
C SER A 62 -4.72 17.97 -0.13
N ILE A 63 -3.78 18.40 -0.98
CA ILE A 63 -2.40 17.86 -1.05
C ILE A 63 -1.64 17.99 0.26
N LEU A 64 -1.72 19.14 0.96
CA LEU A 64 -0.99 19.36 2.21
C LEU A 64 -1.38 18.34 3.30
N LEU A 65 -2.66 18.01 3.40
CA LEU A 65 -3.16 17.03 4.36
C LEU A 65 -2.81 15.61 3.92
N ALA A 66 -2.87 15.33 2.61
CA ALA A 66 -2.43 14.06 2.05
C ALA A 66 -0.94 13.77 2.38
N ASP A 67 -0.07 14.77 2.27
CA ASP A 67 1.37 14.66 2.59
C ASP A 67 1.61 14.34 4.07
N GLU A 68 0.84 14.93 4.98
CA GLU A 68 0.92 14.65 6.43
C GLU A 68 0.49 13.21 6.74
N ILE A 69 -0.65 12.78 6.21
CA ILE A 69 -1.16 11.42 6.39
C ILE A 69 -0.23 10.40 5.76
N GLU A 70 0.32 10.67 4.57
CA GLU A 70 1.28 9.79 3.91
C GLU A 70 2.54 9.59 4.77
N ARG A 71 3.04 10.66 5.41
CA ARG A 71 4.16 10.58 6.34
C ARG A 71 3.82 9.69 7.54
N GLU A 72 2.59 9.75 8.06
CA GLU A 72 2.15 8.85 9.12
C GLU A 72 2.06 7.39 8.67
N ILE A 73 1.46 7.12 7.50
CA ILE A 73 1.40 5.78 6.89
C ILE A 73 2.82 5.24 6.70
N SER A 74 3.77 6.08 6.31
CA SER A 74 5.15 5.67 6.09
C SER A 74 5.85 5.12 7.33
N ALA A 75 5.44 5.55 8.53
CA ALA A 75 5.99 5.05 9.78
C ALA A 75 5.68 3.55 9.99
N TYR A 76 4.69 3.01 9.28
CA TYR A 76 4.38 1.58 9.26
C TYR A 76 5.36 0.78 8.40
N GLN A 77 6.13 1.42 7.52
CA GLN A 77 7.12 0.76 6.65
C GLN A 77 6.54 -0.46 5.92
N LEU A 78 5.33 -0.31 5.37
CA LEU A 78 4.58 -1.40 4.77
C LEU A 78 5.38 -2.11 3.68
N CYS A 79 5.37 -3.44 3.70
CA CYS A 79 6.04 -4.23 2.69
C CYS A 79 5.37 -5.59 2.47
N LEU A 80 5.67 -6.19 1.32
CA LEU A 80 5.39 -7.57 0.99
C LEU A 80 6.51 -8.45 1.57
N LYS A 81 6.14 -9.40 2.42
CA LYS A 81 7.08 -10.23 3.18
C LYS A 81 7.94 -11.13 2.29
N TYR A 82 7.32 -11.88 1.39
CA TYR A 82 8.05 -12.88 0.58
C TYR A 82 8.59 -12.29 -0.71
N ASN A 83 7.86 -11.37 -1.34
CA ASN A 83 8.37 -10.64 -2.50
C ASN A 83 9.44 -9.60 -2.12
N ASN A 84 9.59 -9.25 -0.83
CA ASN A 84 10.57 -8.26 -0.33
C ASN A 84 10.45 -6.91 -1.06
N SER A 85 9.24 -6.36 -1.11
CA SER A 85 8.94 -5.08 -1.79
C SER A 85 8.27 -4.11 -0.84
N LYS A 86 8.65 -2.83 -0.85
CA LYS A 86 7.87 -1.79 -0.18
C LYS A 86 6.49 -1.66 -0.82
N LEU A 87 5.53 -1.26 0.00
CA LEU A 87 4.15 -1.07 -0.40
C LEU A 87 3.75 0.39 -0.17
N PHE A 88 3.12 0.97 -1.18
CA PHE A 88 2.64 2.35 -1.20
C PHE A 88 1.16 2.38 -1.60
N ASP A 89 0.47 3.48 -1.28
CA ASP A 89 -0.94 3.73 -1.62
C ASP A 89 -1.84 2.50 -1.35
N LEU A 90 -1.72 1.91 -0.15
CA LEU A 90 -2.54 0.77 0.24
C LEU A 90 -4.01 1.20 0.29
N LYS A 91 -4.87 0.52 -0.44
CA LYS A 91 -6.32 0.61 -0.31
C LYS A 91 -6.87 -0.73 0.14
N VAL A 92 -7.63 -0.70 1.23
CA VAL A 92 -8.24 -1.89 1.82
C VAL A 92 -9.74 -1.87 1.55
N TYR A 93 -10.23 -2.91 0.89
CA TYR A 93 -11.64 -3.19 0.66
C TYR A 93 -12.03 -4.48 1.39
N ASP A 94 -13.33 -4.77 1.47
CA ASP A 94 -13.84 -5.91 2.25
C ASP A 94 -13.21 -7.26 1.89
N HIS A 95 -12.92 -7.49 0.60
CA HIS A 95 -12.46 -8.80 0.09
C HIS A 95 -11.16 -8.73 -0.72
N TYR A 96 -10.62 -7.53 -0.93
CA TYR A 96 -9.42 -7.34 -1.72
C TYR A 96 -8.69 -6.07 -1.31
N VAL A 97 -7.43 -5.99 -1.71
CA VAL A 97 -6.61 -4.79 -1.56
C VAL A 97 -6.08 -4.36 -2.92
N THR A 98 -5.76 -3.08 -3.04
CA THR A 98 -4.92 -2.59 -4.11
C THR A 98 -3.74 -1.83 -3.52
N PHE A 99 -2.59 -1.93 -4.17
CA PHE A 99 -1.39 -1.28 -3.69
C PHE A 99 -0.38 -1.06 -4.81
N PHE A 100 0.61 -0.23 -4.55
CA PHE A 100 1.74 -0.01 -5.43
C PHE A 100 3.03 -0.56 -4.83
N THR A 101 3.93 -1.06 -5.68
CA THR A 101 5.29 -1.46 -5.26
C THR A 101 6.34 -0.41 -5.64
N LYS A 102 5.90 0.78 -6.05
CA LYS A 102 6.73 1.94 -6.37
C LYS A 102 6.03 3.18 -5.85
N TYR A 103 6.78 4.07 -5.22
CA TYR A 103 6.28 5.37 -4.81
C TYR A 103 6.15 6.27 -6.04
N ARG A 104 4.98 6.89 -6.23
CA ARG A 104 4.69 7.69 -7.43
C ARG A 104 4.92 9.15 -7.13
N THR A 105 5.66 9.82 -8.00
CA THR A 105 5.93 11.26 -7.91
C THR A 105 5.70 11.92 -9.27
N ALA A 106 5.62 13.25 -9.30
CA ALA A 106 5.57 13.99 -10.56
C ALA A 106 6.79 13.72 -11.47
N ASP A 107 7.95 13.41 -10.88
CA ASP A 107 9.21 13.15 -11.58
C ASP A 107 9.41 11.68 -11.98
N GLY A 108 8.45 10.80 -11.65
CA GLY A 108 8.51 9.37 -11.95
C GLY A 108 8.30 8.47 -10.74
N LEU A 109 8.92 7.29 -10.77
CA LEU A 109 8.69 6.20 -9.82
C LEU A 109 9.93 5.95 -8.96
N LEU A 110 9.76 5.90 -7.64
CA LEU A 110 10.83 5.68 -6.68
C LEU A 110 10.66 4.33 -5.96
N ASP A 111 11.77 3.78 -5.46
CA ASP A 111 11.79 2.59 -4.60
C ASP A 111 11.49 2.89 -3.13
N ASP A 112 11.58 4.17 -2.76
CA ASP A 112 11.32 4.65 -1.42
C ASP A 112 10.68 6.04 -1.46
N TYR A 113 10.17 6.47 -0.31
CA TYR A 113 9.69 7.82 -0.11
C TYR A 113 10.83 8.86 -0.22
N ARG A 114 10.48 10.12 -0.54
CA ARG A 114 11.43 11.18 -0.94
C ARG A 114 11.70 12.25 0.12
N TRP A 115 11.27 12.08 1.37
CA TRP A 115 11.53 13.06 2.44
C TRP A 115 12.88 12.87 3.12
#